data_AF-A0A2D6DNG2-F1
#
_entry.id   AF-A0A2D6DNG2-F1
#
_cell.length_a   1.000
_cell.length_b   1.000
_cell.length_c   1.000
_cell.angle_alpha   90.00
_cell.angle_beta   90.00
_cell.angle_gamma   90.00
#
_symmetry.space_group_name_H-M   'P 1'
#
loop_
_entity.id
_entity.type
_entity.pdbx_description
1 polymer ?
#
loop_
_entity_poly.entity_id
_entity_poly.type
_entity_poly.pdbx_seq_one_letter_code
_entity_poly.pdbx_strand_id
1 'polypeptide(L)'
;MERFDVRRGIIKEVGENGGLSELAKEFFEKVERTSAESFEGSHGVMTSIIGRFENGALIVDVTNVAPDFDNPESMKSAMEDRKRWTTFLDKATGYNSKQRGDKAKEWAKKAAKAKSAVSSARHFMQMSDSIPADKIEKAESLIEEIESLLKENENTKAKGRAEKLNKLLN
;
A
#
# COMPACT_ATOMS: atom_id res chain seq x y z
N MET A 1 2.02 -8.70 -3.75
CA MET A 1 2.36 -7.29 -3.52
C MET A 1 1.59 -6.70 -2.33
N GLU A 2 2.33 -6.28 -1.30
CA GLU A 2 1.84 -5.56 -0.11
C GLU A 2 2.21 -4.07 -0.20
N ARG A 3 1.39 -3.20 0.41
CA ARG A 3 1.61 -1.75 0.46
C ARG A 3 1.79 -1.29 1.90
N PHE A 4 2.85 -0.53 2.15
CA PHE A 4 3.09 0.15 3.42
C PHE A 4 3.13 1.66 3.22
N ASP A 5 2.34 2.41 4.00
CA ASP A 5 2.47 3.87 4.03
C ASP A 5 3.86 4.27 4.54
N VAL A 6 4.44 5.30 3.95
CA VAL A 6 5.75 5.83 4.33
C VAL A 6 5.57 7.18 4.99
N ARG A 7 6.26 7.40 6.12
CA ARG A 7 6.24 8.68 6.82
C ARG A 7 6.86 9.76 5.94
N ARG A 8 6.26 10.95 5.94
CA ARG A 8 6.78 12.12 5.20
C ARG A 8 8.26 12.35 5.55
N GLY A 9 9.08 12.51 4.52
CA GLY A 9 10.53 12.74 4.66
C GLY A 9 11.38 11.48 4.51
N ILE A 10 10.86 10.29 4.84
CA ILE A 10 11.65 9.04 4.84
C ILE A 10 12.16 8.68 3.44
N ILE A 11 11.34 8.81 2.39
CA ILE A 11 11.79 8.53 1.01
C ILE A 11 12.99 9.41 0.63
N LYS A 12 12.94 10.70 1.00
CA LYS A 12 14.03 11.64 0.74
C LYS A 12 15.28 11.28 1.54
N GLU A 13 15.12 11.00 2.83
CA GLU A 13 16.22 10.59 3.71
C GLU A 13 16.90 9.30 3.20
N VAL A 14 16.12 8.29 2.83
CA VAL A 14 16.64 7.05 2.23
C VAL A 14 17.35 7.34 0.91
N GLY A 15 16.79 8.22 0.07
CA GLY A 15 17.42 8.66 -1.18
C GLY A 15 18.77 9.35 -0.98
N GLU A 16 18.88 10.24 0.00
CA GLU A 16 20.13 10.94 0.36
C GLU A 16 21.20 9.96 0.90
N ASN A 17 20.77 8.85 1.52
CA ASN A 17 21.63 7.80 2.06
C ASN A 17 21.92 6.65 1.06
N GLY A 18 21.84 6.91 -0.25
CA GLY A 18 22.20 5.91 -1.28
C GLY A 18 21.02 5.10 -1.83
N GLY A 19 19.80 5.37 -1.37
CA GLY A 19 18.56 4.80 -1.91
C GLY A 19 18.10 3.52 -1.21
N LEU A 20 16.96 3.01 -1.68
CA LEU A 20 16.30 1.87 -1.03
C LEU A 20 17.15 0.59 -1.06
N SER A 21 17.94 0.39 -2.12
CA SER A 21 18.87 -0.74 -2.22
C SER A 21 19.98 -0.69 -1.18
N GLU A 22 20.47 0.50 -0.84
CA GLU A 22 21.54 0.62 0.17
C GLU A 22 21.01 0.32 1.56
N LEU A 23 19.82 0.86 1.88
CA LEU A 23 19.11 0.49 3.10
C LEU A 23 18.87 -1.02 3.19
N ALA A 24 18.46 -1.67 2.09
CA ALA A 24 18.18 -3.10 2.06
C ALA A 24 19.43 -3.96 2.35
N LYS A 25 20.63 -3.54 1.93
CA LYS A 25 21.89 -4.25 2.20
C LYS A 25 22.25 -4.34 3.68
N GLU A 26 21.72 -3.45 4.52
CA GLU A 26 21.90 -3.55 5.97
C GLU A 26 21.19 -4.78 6.57
N PHE A 27 20.19 -5.32 5.87
CA PHE A 27 19.29 -6.35 6.40
C PHE A 27 19.36 -7.69 5.66
N PHE A 28 19.65 -7.67 4.37
CA PHE A 28 19.56 -8.83 3.49
C PHE A 28 20.91 -9.20 2.90
N GLU A 29 21.11 -10.49 2.63
CA GLU A 29 22.39 -11.02 2.12
C GLU A 29 22.61 -10.67 0.65
N LYS A 30 21.57 -10.84 -0.17
CA LYS A 30 21.63 -10.58 -1.60
C LYS A 30 20.72 -9.42 -1.89
N VAL A 31 21.30 -8.33 -2.40
CA VAL A 31 20.56 -7.14 -2.82
C VAL A 31 21.14 -6.62 -4.11
N GLU A 32 20.28 -6.55 -5.12
CA GLU A 32 20.56 -5.96 -6.42
C GLU A 32 19.75 -4.68 -6.56
N ARG A 33 20.44 -3.62 -6.97
CA ARG A 33 19.81 -2.33 -7.22
C ARG A 33 19.14 -2.37 -8.58
N THR A 34 17.82 -2.16 -8.61
CA THR A 34 17.09 -1.97 -9.88
C THR A 34 16.89 -0.48 -10.19
N SER A 35 16.78 0.38 -9.18
CA SER A 35 16.80 1.85 -9.34
C SER A 35 17.22 2.55 -8.03
N ALA A 36 17.15 3.88 -7.94
CA ALA A 36 17.34 4.58 -6.65
C ALA A 36 16.24 4.27 -5.62
N GLU A 37 15.03 4.00 -6.11
CA GLU A 37 13.83 3.82 -5.30
C GLU A 37 13.38 2.35 -5.25
N SER A 38 14.15 1.44 -5.85
CA SER A 38 13.79 0.02 -5.91
C SER A 38 14.99 -0.93 -5.82
N PHE A 39 14.73 -2.13 -5.34
CA PHE A 39 15.70 -3.22 -5.25
C PHE A 39 15.03 -4.58 -5.44
N GLU A 40 15.85 -5.57 -5.77
CA GLU A 40 15.53 -6.97 -5.68
C GLU A 40 16.51 -7.65 -4.72
N GLY A 41 16.07 -8.65 -3.97
CA GLY A 41 16.95 -9.29 -3.01
C GLY A 41 16.39 -10.58 -2.44
N SER A 42 17.17 -11.19 -1.55
CA SER A 42 16.78 -12.38 -0.79
C SER A 42 17.59 -12.50 0.49
N HIS A 43 17.00 -13.18 1.47
CA HIS A 43 17.64 -13.48 2.75
C HIS A 43 16.95 -14.65 3.44
N GLY A 44 17.72 -15.69 3.76
CA GLY A 44 17.22 -16.86 4.49
C GLY A 44 15.94 -17.44 3.88
N VAL A 45 14.86 -17.50 4.68
CA VAL A 45 13.56 -18.01 4.23
C VAL A 45 12.83 -17.12 3.21
N MET A 46 13.23 -15.86 3.05
CA MET A 46 12.71 -14.95 2.02
C MET A 46 13.53 -15.11 0.74
N THR A 47 13.09 -15.99 -0.15
CA THR A 47 13.82 -16.35 -1.37
C THR A 47 13.72 -15.30 -2.47
N SER A 48 12.75 -14.40 -2.40
CA SER A 48 12.65 -13.22 -3.26
C SER A 48 11.98 -12.07 -2.52
N ILE A 49 12.58 -10.89 -2.61
CA ILE A 49 12.11 -9.64 -2.03
C ILE A 49 12.25 -8.58 -3.13
N ILE A 50 11.14 -8.10 -3.65
CA ILE A 50 11.10 -6.99 -4.60
C ILE A 50 10.50 -5.80 -3.87
N GLY A 51 11.24 -4.71 -3.71
CA GLY A 51 10.78 -3.51 -3.01
C GLY A 51 10.91 -2.28 -3.87
N ARG A 52 9.89 -1.41 -3.88
CA ARG A 52 9.96 -0.09 -4.53
C ARG A 52 9.16 0.98 -3.80
N PHE A 53 9.64 2.22 -3.82
CA PHE A 53 8.78 3.35 -3.49
C PHE A 53 7.89 3.71 -4.68
N GLU A 54 6.60 3.91 -4.41
CA GLU A 54 5.59 4.27 -5.41
C GLU A 54 4.50 5.09 -4.74
N ASN A 55 4.17 6.26 -5.29
CA ASN A 55 3.11 7.15 -4.79
C ASN A 55 3.15 7.44 -3.28
N GLY A 56 4.36 7.61 -2.72
CA GLY A 56 4.56 7.88 -1.29
C GLY A 56 4.37 6.67 -0.37
N ALA A 57 4.34 5.46 -0.91
CA ALA A 57 4.28 4.20 -0.18
C ALA A 57 5.45 3.29 -0.57
N LEU A 58 5.74 2.30 0.26
CA LEU A 58 6.63 1.20 -0.05
C LEU A 58 5.78 0.03 -0.52
N ILE A 59 5.99 -0.40 -1.75
CA ILE A 59 5.36 -1.58 -2.35
C ILE A 59 6.38 -2.71 -2.30
N VAL A 60 5.98 -3.85 -1.76
CA VAL A 60 6.84 -5.03 -1.67
C VAL A 60 6.17 -6.26 -2.24
N ASP A 61 6.95 -7.15 -2.81
CA ASP A 61 6.53 -8.50 -3.16
C ASP A 61 7.54 -9.47 -2.56
N VAL A 62 7.07 -10.39 -1.72
CA VAL A 62 7.95 -11.28 -0.95
C VAL A 62 7.51 -12.73 -1.14
N THR A 63 8.43 -13.55 -1.63
CA THR A 63 8.28 -15.01 -1.69
C THR A 63 9.02 -15.62 -0.51
N ASN A 64 8.29 -16.43 0.28
CA ASN A 64 8.84 -17.11 1.44
C ASN A 64 8.76 -18.64 1.26
N VAL A 65 9.75 -19.35 1.78
CA VAL A 65 9.69 -20.80 1.99
C VAL A 65 9.46 -21.11 3.46
N ALA A 66 8.78 -22.23 3.74
CA ALA A 66 8.62 -22.68 5.11
C ALA A 66 9.99 -23.13 5.68
N PRO A 67 10.29 -22.83 6.95
CA PRO A 67 11.42 -23.46 7.61
C PRO A 67 11.17 -24.97 7.77
N ASP A 68 12.24 -25.69 8.07
CA ASP A 68 12.13 -27.06 8.54
C ASP A 68 11.61 -27.05 9.99
N PHE A 69 10.37 -27.50 10.17
CA PHE A 69 9.69 -27.48 11.47
C PHE A 69 10.23 -28.53 12.45
N ASP A 70 10.88 -29.56 11.94
CA ASP A 70 11.49 -30.61 12.77
C ASP A 70 12.89 -30.22 13.25
N ASN A 71 13.43 -29.11 12.73
CA ASN A 71 14.74 -28.58 13.08
C ASN A 71 14.62 -27.27 13.88
N PRO A 72 14.88 -27.28 15.20
CA PRO A 72 14.80 -26.09 16.05
C PRO A 72 15.71 -24.93 15.60
N GLU A 73 16.88 -25.22 15.02
CA GLU A 73 17.78 -24.18 14.52
C GLU A 73 17.24 -23.54 13.22
N SER A 74 16.62 -24.33 12.35
CA SER A 74 15.93 -23.81 11.15
C SER A 74 14.79 -22.87 11.53
N MET A 75 13.99 -23.26 12.54
CA MET A 75 12.93 -22.43 13.10
C MET A 75 13.47 -21.11 13.69
N LYS A 76 14.56 -21.18 14.46
CA LYS A 76 15.21 -20.02 15.05
C LYS A 76 15.75 -19.06 13.98
N SER A 77 16.43 -19.59 12.97
CA SER A 77 16.92 -18.80 11.82
C SER A 77 15.77 -18.08 11.13
N ALA A 78 14.66 -18.77 10.84
CA ALA A 78 13.51 -18.15 10.20
C ALA A 78 12.85 -17.05 11.06
N MET A 79 12.90 -17.17 12.39
CA MET A 79 12.46 -16.09 13.28
C MET A 79 13.38 -14.86 13.20
N GLU A 80 14.69 -15.07 13.11
CA GLU A 80 15.67 -14.00 12.93
C GLU A 80 15.51 -13.31 11.56
N ASP A 81 15.28 -14.07 10.49
CA ASP A 81 14.99 -13.55 9.15
C ASP A 81 13.75 -12.64 9.17
N ARG A 82 12.66 -13.09 9.80
CA ARG A 82 11.42 -12.30 9.96
C ARG A 82 11.63 -11.06 10.82
N LYS A 83 12.51 -11.12 11.81
CA LYS A 83 12.88 -9.96 12.63
C LYS A 83 13.62 -8.93 11.78
N ARG A 84 14.59 -9.35 10.96
CA ARG A 84 15.32 -8.48 10.02
C ARG A 84 14.38 -7.82 9.03
N TRP A 85 13.45 -8.59 8.44
CA TRP A 85 12.39 -8.05 7.59
C TRP A 85 11.58 -6.95 8.28
N THR A 86 11.14 -7.22 9.50
CA THR A 86 10.35 -6.25 10.28
C THR A 86 11.14 -4.97 10.57
N THR A 87 12.43 -5.10 10.92
CA THR A 87 13.31 -3.94 11.17
C THR A 87 13.62 -3.16 9.90
N PHE A 88 13.80 -3.84 8.76
CA PHE A 88 13.90 -3.19 7.46
C PHE A 88 12.65 -2.35 7.18
N LEU A 89 11.45 -2.93 7.35
CA LEU A 89 10.19 -2.18 7.18
C LEU A 89 10.11 -0.99 8.14
N ASP A 90 10.57 -1.12 9.38
CA ASP A 90 10.58 -0.01 10.34
C ASP A 90 11.39 1.17 9.81
N LYS A 91 12.61 0.91 9.30
CA LYS A 91 13.46 1.96 8.72
C LYS A 91 12.92 2.50 7.40
N ALA A 92 12.51 1.62 6.49
CA ALA A 92 12.07 1.99 5.15
C ALA A 92 10.73 2.77 5.14
N THR A 93 9.90 2.57 6.16
CA THR A 93 8.59 3.25 6.28
C THR A 93 8.58 4.37 7.32
N GLY A 94 9.50 4.35 8.28
CA GLY A 94 9.47 5.21 9.46
C GLY A 94 8.33 4.90 10.43
N TYR A 95 7.75 3.70 10.38
CA TYR A 95 6.67 3.25 11.26
C TYR A 95 7.00 1.90 11.85
N ASN A 96 6.71 1.67 13.13
CA ASN A 96 6.80 0.33 13.71
C ASN A 96 5.64 -0.58 13.26
N SER A 97 5.70 -1.88 13.59
CA SER A 97 4.65 -2.86 13.24
C SER A 97 3.23 -2.45 13.62
N LYS A 98 3.02 -1.87 14.81
CA LYS A 98 1.69 -1.41 15.24
C LYS A 98 1.19 -0.26 14.36
N GLN A 99 2.05 0.74 14.15
CA GLN A 99 1.73 1.89 13.31
C GLN A 99 1.46 1.49 11.85
N ARG A 100 2.24 0.56 11.29
CA ARG A 100 1.95 0.00 9.95
C ARG A 100 0.59 -0.65 9.88
N GLY A 101 0.21 -1.42 10.90
CA GLY A 101 -1.12 -2.02 11.00
C GLY A 101 -2.24 -0.97 11.05
N ASP A 102 -2.06 0.11 11.82
CA ASP A 102 -3.02 1.21 11.88
C ASP A 102 -3.12 1.95 10.54
N LYS A 103 -1.99 2.19 9.86
CA LYS A 103 -1.96 2.81 8.53
C LYS A 103 -2.65 1.95 7.47
N ALA A 104 -2.45 0.64 7.49
CA ALA A 104 -3.14 -0.28 6.60
C ALA A 104 -4.67 -0.24 6.81
N LYS A 105 -5.14 -0.16 8.07
CA LYS A 105 -6.57 0.02 8.38
C LYS A 105 -7.09 1.37 7.89
N GLU A 106 -6.35 2.45 8.10
CA GLU A 106 -6.71 3.78 7.57
C GLU A 106 -6.84 3.75 6.04
N TRP A 107 -5.92 3.07 5.35
CA TRP A 107 -5.95 2.89 3.90
C TRP A 107 -7.19 2.14 3.43
N ALA A 108 -7.48 0.99 4.04
CA ALA A 108 -8.66 0.18 3.75
C ALA A 108 -9.96 0.97 4.01
N LYS A 109 -10.00 1.78 5.08
CA LYS A 109 -11.15 2.64 5.40
C LYS A 109 -11.40 3.70 4.32
N LYS A 110 -10.36 4.22 3.66
CA LYS A 110 -10.52 5.14 2.52
C LYS A 110 -11.22 4.45 1.35
N ALA A 111 -10.80 3.24 0.99
CA ALA A 111 -11.46 2.44 -0.04
C ALA A 111 -12.92 2.14 0.30
N ALA A 112 -13.18 1.70 1.54
CA ALA A 112 -14.54 1.38 2.00
C ALA A 112 -15.47 2.60 1.93
N LYS A 113 -15.00 3.79 2.33
CA LYS A 113 -15.76 5.04 2.21
C LYS A 113 -16.06 5.40 0.76
N ALA A 114 -15.10 5.23 -0.14
CA ALA A 114 -15.30 5.49 -1.56
C ALA A 114 -16.34 4.54 -2.19
N LYS A 115 -16.23 3.23 -1.91
CA LYS A 115 -17.23 2.23 -2.34
C LYS A 115 -18.62 2.52 -1.78
N SER A 116 -18.70 2.92 -0.51
CA SER A 116 -19.97 3.29 0.11
C SER A 116 -20.61 4.49 -0.57
N ALA A 117 -19.84 5.53 -0.90
CA ALA A 117 -20.35 6.70 -1.60
C ALA A 117 -20.91 6.35 -2.99
N VAL A 118 -20.22 5.47 -3.73
CA VAL A 118 -20.71 4.97 -5.03
C VAL A 118 -22.05 4.24 -4.85
N SER A 119 -22.14 3.31 -3.89
CA SER A 119 -23.38 2.57 -3.62
C SER A 119 -24.54 3.51 -3.24
N SER A 120 -24.30 4.45 -2.34
CA SER A 120 -25.29 5.45 -1.93
C SER A 120 -25.72 6.35 -3.08
N ALA A 121 -24.78 6.79 -3.93
CA ALA A 121 -25.08 7.60 -5.11
C ALA A 121 -25.97 6.86 -6.11
N ARG A 122 -25.61 5.60 -6.45
CA ARG A 122 -26.43 4.77 -7.36
C ARG A 122 -27.84 4.57 -6.80
N HIS A 123 -27.96 4.26 -5.50
CA HIS A 123 -29.26 4.09 -4.86
C HIS A 123 -30.09 5.39 -4.88
N PHE A 124 -29.48 6.53 -4.59
CA PHE A 124 -30.16 7.82 -4.64
C PHE A 124 -30.66 8.18 -6.04
N MET A 125 -29.81 8.00 -7.06
CA MET A 125 -30.18 8.24 -8.46
C MET A 125 -31.29 7.30 -8.95
N GLN A 126 -31.30 6.04 -8.48
CA GLN A 126 -32.36 5.09 -8.81
C GLN A 126 -33.72 5.47 -8.20
N MET A 127 -33.72 6.05 -7.00
CA MET A 127 -34.94 6.37 -6.26
C MET A 127 -35.54 7.74 -6.59
N SER A 128 -34.79 8.61 -7.27
CA SER A 128 -35.19 10.00 -7.44
C SER A 128 -35.49 10.33 -8.90
N ASP A 129 -36.77 10.56 -9.19
CA ASP A 129 -37.23 11.00 -10.51
C ASP A 129 -37.00 12.51 -10.77
N SER A 130 -36.49 13.24 -9.78
CA SER A 130 -36.34 14.70 -9.80
C SER A 130 -34.90 15.18 -10.03
N ILE A 131 -33.94 14.27 -10.21
CA ILE A 131 -32.55 14.66 -10.50
C ILE A 131 -32.43 15.04 -11.99
N PRO A 132 -31.93 16.24 -12.30
CA PRO A 132 -31.62 16.63 -13.67
C PRO A 132 -30.65 15.66 -14.36
N ALA A 133 -30.88 15.37 -15.64
CA ALA A 133 -30.02 14.46 -16.41
C ALA A 133 -28.54 14.87 -16.41
N ASP A 134 -28.24 16.17 -16.43
CA ASP A 134 -26.85 16.67 -16.38
C ASP A 134 -26.16 16.38 -15.04
N LYS A 135 -26.92 16.31 -13.94
CA LYS A 135 -26.38 15.91 -12.63
C LYS A 135 -26.12 14.41 -12.57
N ILE A 136 -27.01 13.59 -13.17
CA ILE A 136 -26.83 12.13 -13.27
C ILE A 136 -25.57 11.83 -14.07
N GLU A 137 -25.38 12.47 -15.23
CA GLU A 137 -24.20 12.29 -16.07
C GLU A 137 -22.89 12.64 -15.32
N LYS A 138 -22.88 13.76 -14.59
CA LYS A 138 -21.73 14.14 -13.74
C LYS A 138 -21.48 13.14 -12.62
N ALA A 139 -22.54 12.58 -12.02
CA ALA A 139 -22.43 11.60 -10.96
C ALA A 139 -21.86 10.26 -11.47
N GLU A 140 -22.36 9.75 -12.60
CA GLU A 140 -21.81 8.53 -13.23
C GLU A 140 -20.35 8.71 -13.64
N SER A 141 -19.98 9.86 -14.21
CA SER A 141 -18.57 10.17 -14.52
C SER A 141 -17.67 10.13 -13.26
N LEU A 142 -18.14 10.68 -12.14
CA LEU A 142 -17.41 10.59 -10.86
C LEU A 142 -17.34 9.15 -10.33
N ILE A 143 -18.40 8.36 -10.51
CA ILE A 143 -18.42 6.94 -10.11
C ILE A 143 -17.38 6.15 -10.91
N GLU A 144 -17.31 6.32 -12.23
CA GLU A 144 -16.32 5.67 -13.09
C GLU A 144 -14.89 6.03 -12.66
N GLU A 145 -14.63 7.30 -12.36
CA GLU A 145 -13.32 7.75 -11.87
C GLU A 145 -12.99 7.10 -10.51
N ILE A 146 -13.95 7.02 -9.58
CA ILE A 146 -13.76 6.36 -8.29
C ILE A 146 -13.43 4.88 -8.48
N GLU A 147 -14.16 4.18 -9.34
CA GLU A 147 -13.95 2.75 -9.60
C GLU A 147 -12.59 2.48 -10.26
N SER A 148 -12.15 3.31 -11.19
CA SER A 148 -10.81 3.25 -11.79
C SER A 148 -9.73 3.46 -10.72
N LEU A 149 -9.84 4.51 -9.90
CA LEU A 149 -8.87 4.77 -8.83
C LEU A 149 -8.84 3.64 -7.79
N LEU A 150 -9.97 3.01 -7.48
CA LEU A 150 -10.01 1.85 -6.58
C LEU A 150 -9.33 0.62 -7.20
N LYS A 151 -9.45 0.40 -8.51
CA LYS A 151 -8.74 -0.69 -9.23
C LYS A 151 -7.22 -0.46 -9.23
N GLU A 152 -6.79 0.79 -9.36
CA GLU A 152 -5.39 1.21 -9.26
C GLU A 152 -4.88 1.28 -7.81
N ASN A 153 -5.72 0.93 -6.83
CA ASN A 153 -5.43 1.02 -5.40
C ASN A 153 -5.11 2.46 -4.92
N GLU A 154 -5.53 3.51 -5.64
CA GLU A 154 -5.32 4.93 -5.33
C GLU A 154 -6.38 5.46 -4.34
N ASN A 155 -6.49 4.82 -3.17
CA ASN A 155 -7.62 5.01 -2.25
C ASN A 155 -7.77 6.44 -1.69
N THR A 156 -6.68 7.22 -1.61
CA THR A 156 -6.76 8.62 -1.19
C THR A 156 -7.46 9.48 -2.25
N LYS A 157 -7.11 9.30 -3.52
CA LYS A 157 -7.78 10.00 -4.63
C LYS A 157 -9.23 9.53 -4.74
N ALA A 158 -9.48 8.22 -4.65
CA ALA A 158 -10.83 7.66 -4.68
C ALA A 158 -11.73 8.27 -3.57
N LYS A 159 -11.22 8.39 -2.33
CA LYS A 159 -11.94 9.07 -1.25
C LYS A 159 -12.24 10.54 -1.57
N GLY A 160 -11.28 11.27 -2.14
CA GLY A 160 -11.50 12.67 -2.54
C GLY A 160 -12.59 12.82 -3.61
N ARG A 161 -12.65 11.91 -4.59
CA ARG A 161 -13.71 11.88 -5.60
C ARG A 161 -15.06 11.49 -5.01
N ALA A 162 -15.08 10.52 -4.09
CA ALA A 162 -16.28 10.15 -3.35
C ALA A 162 -16.86 11.30 -2.51
N GLU A 163 -16.02 12.14 -1.90
CA GLU A 163 -16.48 13.36 -1.21
C GLU A 163 -17.10 14.38 -2.17
N LYS A 164 -16.59 14.49 -3.41
CA LYS A 164 -17.21 15.33 -4.45
C LYS A 164 -18.55 14.75 -4.91
N LEU A 165 -18.64 13.43 -5.10
CA LEU A 165 -19.88 12.74 -5.47
C LEU A 165 -20.98 12.97 -4.42
N ASN A 166 -20.65 12.80 -3.14
CA ASN A 166 -21.60 13.06 -2.05
C ASN A 166 -22.08 14.52 -2.01
N LYS A 167 -21.23 15.49 -2.38
CA LYS A 167 -21.63 16.91 -2.44
C LYS A 167 -22.46 17.25 -3.67
N LEU A 168 -22.40 16.43 -4.72
CA LEU A 168 -23.19 16.64 -5.94
C LEU A 168 -24.66 16.20 -5.73
N LEU A 169 -24.86 15.17 -4.91
CA LEU A 169 -26.16 14.50 -4.71
C LEU A 169 -26.85 14.82 -3.37
N ASN A 170 -26.15 15.40 -2.40
CA ASN A 170 -26.75 16.02 -1.21
C ASN A 170 -27.02 17.51 -1.47
#